data_AF-A0A6B2VGX2-F1
#
_entry.id   AF-A0A6B2VGX2-F1
#
_cell.length_a   1.000
_cell.length_b   1.000
_cell.length_c   1.000
_cell.angle_alpha   90.00
_cell.angle_beta   90.00
_cell.angle_gamma   90.00
#
_symmetry.space_group_name_H-M   'P 1'
#
loop_
_entity.id
_entity.type
_entity.pdbx_description
1 polymer ?
#
loop_
_entity_poly.entity_id
_entity_poly.type
_entity_poly.pdbx_seq_one_letter_code
_entity_poly.pdbx_strand_id
1 'polypeptide(L)'
;MNSTTPIHTPAVLDALPAGTEVRDADGDSGIKTRDGGWKVVGFGWALDPDWFRFPVHLVSPTAATAELVADLAGPQTPHDLKAEIRSILSEVRQLWDKQEADLDKLRDEDGDVASKDFGEWDSLRYDAHPEQDSEMLGTVVSRMEKLLAPSGGA
;
A
#
# COMPACT_ATOMS: atom_id res chain seq x y z
N MET A 1 -19.94 19.46 -16.85
CA MET A 1 -20.14 17.99 -16.70
C MET A 1 -19.11 17.54 -15.69
N ASN A 2 -19.53 17.18 -14.47
CA ASN A 2 -18.61 16.68 -13.46
C ASN A 2 -18.17 15.28 -13.88
N SER A 3 -16.92 15.15 -14.32
CA SER A 3 -16.32 13.87 -14.69
C SER A 3 -16.14 13.04 -13.42
N THR A 4 -17.00 12.06 -13.19
CA THR A 4 -16.83 11.09 -12.08
C THR A 4 -15.85 10.00 -12.50
N THR A 5 -14.80 9.81 -11.69
CA THR A 5 -13.86 8.71 -11.85
C THR A 5 -14.63 7.37 -11.85
N PRO A 6 -14.46 6.53 -12.89
CA PRO A 6 -15.12 5.22 -12.93
C PRO A 6 -14.55 4.30 -11.86
N ILE A 7 -15.42 3.60 -11.16
CA ILE A 7 -15.05 2.58 -10.18
C ILE A 7 -14.93 1.25 -10.92
N HIS A 8 -13.82 0.53 -10.73
CA HIS A 8 -13.54 -0.73 -11.45
C HIS A 8 -13.43 -1.96 -10.54
N THR A 9 -13.50 -1.77 -9.22
CA THR A 9 -13.33 -2.87 -8.27
C THR A 9 -14.39 -2.82 -7.17
N PRO A 10 -14.81 -3.99 -6.67
CA PRO A 10 -15.71 -4.09 -5.52
C PRO A 10 -15.15 -3.44 -4.25
N ALA A 11 -13.83 -3.52 -4.05
CA ALA A 11 -13.16 -2.94 -2.88
C ALA A 11 -13.40 -1.43 -2.74
N VAL A 12 -13.45 -0.69 -3.85
CA VAL A 12 -13.77 0.74 -3.83
C VAL A 12 -15.23 0.95 -3.42
N LEU A 13 -16.16 0.13 -3.93
CA LEU A 13 -17.57 0.16 -3.52
C LEU A 13 -17.76 -0.17 -2.04
N ASP A 14 -16.93 -1.05 -1.49
CA ASP A 14 -16.97 -1.41 -0.08
C ASP A 14 -16.66 -0.25 0.86
N ALA A 15 -15.70 0.59 0.47
CA ALA A 15 -15.27 1.74 1.25
C ALA A 15 -16.21 2.96 1.16
N LEU A 16 -17.23 2.94 0.29
CA LEU A 16 -18.15 4.06 0.13
C LEU A 16 -19.05 4.26 1.36
N PRO A 17 -19.38 5.50 1.73
CA PRO A 17 -20.27 5.78 2.85
C PRO A 17 -21.71 5.34 2.55
N ALA A 18 -22.45 5.00 3.61
CA ALA A 18 -23.87 4.71 3.51
C ALA A 18 -24.65 5.90 2.90
N GLY A 19 -25.64 5.58 2.08
CA GLY A 19 -26.42 6.56 1.31
C GLY A 19 -25.81 6.92 -0.04
N THR A 20 -24.59 6.47 -0.37
CA THR A 20 -24.03 6.65 -1.71
C THR A 20 -24.82 5.86 -2.75
N GLU A 21 -25.20 6.56 -3.82
CA GLU A 21 -25.89 5.97 -4.97
C GLU A 21 -24.92 5.75 -6.13
N VAL A 22 -24.98 4.55 -6.69
CA VAL A 22 -24.18 4.13 -7.85
C VAL A 22 -25.07 3.65 -8.98
N ARG A 23 -24.53 3.71 -10.20
CA ARG A 23 -25.08 3.08 -11.39
C ARG A 23 -24.00 2.29 -12.09
N ASP A 24 -24.30 1.05 -12.45
CA ASP A 24 -23.37 0.16 -13.12
C ASP A 24 -23.45 0.26 -14.65
N ALA A 25 -22.64 -0.52 -15.34
CA ALA A 25 -22.53 -0.49 -16.79
C ALA A 25 -23.78 -0.98 -17.54
N ASP A 26 -24.61 -1.81 -16.91
CA ASP A 26 -25.86 -2.32 -17.49
C ASP A 26 -27.06 -1.39 -17.17
N GLY A 27 -26.84 -0.37 -16.34
CA GLY A 27 -27.82 0.65 -15.99
C GLY A 27 -28.55 0.40 -14.68
N ASP A 28 -28.18 -0.65 -13.96
CA ASP A 28 -28.72 -0.95 -12.64
C ASP A 28 -28.19 0.04 -11.60
N SER A 29 -29.04 0.38 -10.64
CA SER A 29 -28.72 1.37 -9.60
C SER A 29 -28.87 0.77 -8.22
N GLY A 30 -27.98 1.17 -7.32
CA GLY A 30 -28.03 0.74 -5.93
C GLY A 30 -27.57 1.83 -4.96
N ILE A 31 -28.06 1.72 -3.73
CA ILE A 31 -27.75 2.64 -2.63
C ILE A 31 -27.04 1.87 -1.52
N LYS A 32 -25.87 2.35 -1.11
CA LYS A 32 -25.09 1.79 0.01
C LYS A 32 -25.90 1.85 1.31
N THR A 33 -26.05 0.73 1.99
CA THR A 33 -26.73 0.63 3.28
C THR A 33 -25.76 0.87 4.44
N ARG A 34 -26.29 1.15 5.65
CA ARG A 34 -25.45 1.31 6.85
C ARG A 34 -24.75 0.03 7.28
N ASP A 35 -25.30 -1.12 6.92
CA ASP A 35 -24.77 -2.44 7.29
C ASP A 35 -23.72 -2.95 6.29
N GLY A 36 -23.31 -2.12 5.33
CA GLY A 36 -22.22 -2.41 4.38
C GLY A 36 -22.66 -2.90 3.00
N GLY A 37 -23.85 -3.51 2.89
CA GLY A 37 -24.41 -4.02 1.63
C GLY A 37 -25.09 -2.94 0.76
N TRP A 38 -25.66 -3.36 -0.37
CA TRP A 38 -26.28 -2.48 -1.37
C TRP A 38 -27.77 -2.77 -1.57
N LYS A 39 -28.60 -1.74 -1.44
CA LYS A 39 -30.03 -1.82 -1.77
C LYS A 39 -30.22 -1.55 -3.26
N VAL A 40 -30.59 -2.60 -4.00
CA VAL A 40 -30.86 -2.54 -5.45
C VAL A 40 -32.35 -2.73 -5.70
N VAL A 41 -32.90 -1.98 -6.65
CA VAL A 41 -34.32 -2.06 -7.02
C VAL A 41 -34.64 -3.47 -7.55
N GLY A 42 -35.73 -4.07 -7.06
CA GLY A 42 -36.14 -5.42 -7.47
C GLY A 42 -35.66 -6.54 -6.54
N PHE A 43 -34.77 -6.25 -5.59
CA PHE A 43 -34.30 -7.20 -4.58
C PHE A 43 -34.85 -6.86 -3.19
N GLY A 44 -35.28 -7.91 -2.46
CA GLY A 44 -35.83 -7.77 -1.10
C GLY A 44 -34.76 -7.73 0.00
N TRP A 45 -33.49 -7.91 -0.34
CA TRP A 45 -32.34 -7.98 0.56
C TRP A 45 -31.17 -7.14 0.02
N ALA A 46 -30.20 -6.82 0.87
CA ALA A 46 -28.99 -6.12 0.46
C ALA A 46 -28.05 -7.07 -0.30
N LEU A 47 -27.44 -6.57 -1.37
CA LEU A 47 -26.50 -7.30 -2.22
C LEU A 47 -25.06 -6.88 -1.93
N ASP A 48 -24.13 -7.78 -2.22
CA ASP A 48 -22.70 -7.51 -2.16
C ASP A 48 -22.26 -6.66 -3.36
N PRO A 49 -21.17 -5.88 -3.24
CA PRO A 49 -20.67 -5.04 -4.33
C PRO A 49 -20.29 -5.81 -5.61
N ASP A 50 -19.96 -7.10 -5.50
CA ASP A 50 -19.64 -7.98 -6.63
C ASP A 50 -20.83 -8.22 -7.58
N TRP A 51 -22.05 -7.87 -7.14
CA TRP A 51 -23.24 -7.99 -7.97
C TRP A 51 -23.26 -6.99 -9.13
N PHE A 52 -22.67 -5.80 -8.97
CA PHE A 52 -22.68 -4.77 -10.00
C PHE A 52 -21.73 -5.09 -11.15
N ARG A 53 -22.12 -4.67 -12.35
CA ARG A 53 -21.24 -4.76 -13.51
C ARG A 53 -20.34 -3.53 -13.65
N PHE A 54 -19.05 -3.72 -13.45
CA PHE A 54 -18.04 -2.67 -13.61
C PHE A 54 -17.83 -2.28 -15.09
N PRO A 55 -17.50 -1.01 -15.39
CA PRO A 55 -17.32 0.10 -14.45
C PRO A 55 -18.62 0.62 -13.84
N VAL A 56 -18.53 1.06 -12.59
CA VAL A 56 -19.62 1.67 -11.83
C VAL A 56 -19.37 3.16 -11.67
N HIS A 57 -20.43 3.98 -11.74
CA HIS A 57 -20.38 5.43 -11.63
C HIS A 57 -21.22 5.94 -10.46
N LEU A 58 -20.74 6.98 -9.77
CA LEU A 58 -21.54 7.72 -8.78
C LEU A 58 -22.65 8.51 -9.48
N VAL A 59 -23.90 8.38 -9.02
CA VAL A 59 -25.06 9.06 -9.63
C VAL A 59 -25.12 10.54 -9.22
N SER A 60 -24.87 10.84 -7.95
CA SER A 60 -24.84 12.20 -7.40
C SER A 60 -23.65 12.35 -6.44
N PRO A 61 -22.42 12.40 -6.95
CA PRO A 61 -21.22 12.51 -6.11
C PRO A 61 -21.23 13.81 -5.31
N THR A 62 -21.01 13.73 -4.00
CA THR A 62 -20.52 14.90 -3.25
C THR A 62 -19.03 15.09 -3.54
N ALA A 63 -18.49 16.29 -3.28
CA ALA A 63 -17.04 16.53 -3.44
C ALA A 63 -16.21 15.49 -2.65
N ALA A 64 -16.60 15.22 -1.40
CA ALA A 64 -15.93 14.24 -0.56
C ALA A 64 -16.00 12.81 -1.12
N THR A 65 -17.13 12.41 -1.71
CA THR A 65 -17.27 11.07 -2.29
C THR A 65 -16.49 10.93 -3.59
N ALA A 66 -16.40 12.00 -4.39
CA ALA A 66 -15.61 12.01 -5.61
C ALA A 66 -14.10 11.93 -5.31
N GLU A 67 -13.64 12.68 -4.31
CA GLU A 67 -12.24 12.66 -3.84
C GLU A 67 -11.88 11.28 -3.29
N LEU A 68 -12.73 10.69 -2.44
CA LEU A 68 -12.53 9.33 -1.93
C LEU A 68 -12.42 8.30 -3.06
N VAL A 69 -13.29 8.36 -4.07
CA VAL A 69 -13.20 7.44 -5.22
C VAL A 69 -11.93 7.69 -6.02
N ALA A 70 -11.49 8.93 -6.21
CA ALA A 70 -10.24 9.24 -6.91
C ALA A 70 -9.01 8.70 -6.15
N ASP A 71 -9.01 8.79 -4.82
CA ASP A 71 -7.96 8.24 -3.96
C ASP A 71 -7.94 6.70 -4.03
N LEU A 72 -9.11 6.06 -3.92
CA LEU A 72 -9.22 4.60 -3.90
C LEU A 72 -9.06 3.95 -5.28
N ALA A 73 -9.47 4.65 -6.35
CA ALA A 73 -9.29 4.21 -7.74
C ALA A 73 -7.96 4.70 -8.33
N GLY A 74 -7.16 5.42 -7.55
CA GLY A 74 -5.83 5.88 -7.93
C GLY A 74 -4.90 4.72 -8.29
N PRO A 75 -3.82 4.97 -9.06
CA PRO A 75 -2.97 3.95 -9.67
C PRO A 75 -2.13 3.09 -8.69
N GLN A 76 -2.37 3.15 -7.39
CA GLN A 76 -1.67 2.32 -6.40
C GLN A 76 -2.37 0.96 -6.31
N THR A 77 -2.11 0.06 -7.27
CA THR A 77 -2.66 -1.31 -7.13
C THR A 77 -1.98 -2.00 -5.93
N PRO A 78 -2.70 -2.83 -5.15
CA PRO A 78 -2.09 -3.64 -4.10
C PRO A 78 -0.93 -4.52 -4.60
N HIS A 79 -0.91 -4.82 -5.91
CA HIS A 79 0.16 -5.54 -6.56
C HIS A 79 1.44 -4.69 -6.69
N ASP A 80 1.33 -3.42 -7.09
CA ASP A 80 2.46 -2.49 -7.19
C ASP A 80 3.02 -2.17 -5.81
N LEU A 81 2.15 -1.95 -4.82
CA LEU A 81 2.55 -1.78 -3.43
C LEU A 81 3.33 -3.00 -2.91
N LYS A 82 2.87 -4.22 -3.26
CA LYS A 82 3.53 -5.48 -2.88
C LYS A 82 4.85 -5.68 -3.60
N ALA A 83 4.97 -5.26 -4.86
CA ALA A 83 6.20 -5.32 -5.62
C ALA A 83 7.25 -4.37 -5.02
N GLU A 84 6.86 -3.15 -4.69
CA GLU A 84 7.73 -2.15 -4.03
C GLU A 84 8.15 -2.61 -2.63
N ILE A 85 7.23 -3.12 -1.80
CA ILE A 85 7.56 -3.68 -0.48
C ILE A 85 8.58 -4.82 -0.61
N ARG A 86 8.45 -5.68 -1.63
CA ARG A 86 9.42 -6.75 -1.87
C ARG A 86 10.79 -6.23 -2.32
N SER A 87 10.81 -5.17 -3.15
CA SER A 87 12.06 -4.52 -3.55
C SER A 87 12.79 -3.96 -2.34
N ILE A 88 12.08 -3.22 -1.49
CA ILE A 88 12.59 -2.66 -0.23
C ILE A 88 13.13 -3.77 0.68
N LEU A 89 12.36 -4.84 0.89
CA LEU A 89 12.81 -5.97 1.73
C LEU A 89 14.03 -6.69 1.16
N SER A 90 14.19 -6.71 -0.17
CA SER A 90 15.37 -7.29 -0.82
C SER A 90 16.61 -6.42 -0.59
N GLU A 91 16.49 -5.10 -0.67
CA GLU A 91 17.59 -4.16 -0.39
C GLU A 91 18.08 -4.30 1.07
N VAL A 92 17.16 -4.36 2.03
CA VAL A 92 17.48 -4.56 3.45
C VAL A 92 18.20 -5.89 3.70
N ARG A 93 17.75 -6.97 3.05
CA ARG A 93 18.40 -8.30 3.17
C ARG A 93 19.81 -8.32 2.62
N GLN A 94 20.03 -7.75 1.44
CA GLN A 94 21.37 -7.70 0.85
C GLN A 94 22.38 -6.97 1.74
N LEU A 95 21.90 -6.02 2.53
CA LEU A 95 22.75 -5.28 3.47
C LEU A 95 23.08 -6.10 4.71
N TRP A 96 22.12 -6.82 5.27
CA TRP A 96 22.43 -7.77 6.33
C TRP A 96 23.41 -8.85 5.85
N ASP A 97 23.19 -9.41 4.66
CA ASP A 97 24.10 -10.41 4.08
C ASP A 97 25.52 -9.84 3.90
N LYS A 98 25.63 -8.56 3.50
CA LYS A 98 26.92 -7.89 3.36
C LYS A 98 27.59 -7.66 4.71
N GLN A 99 26.85 -7.16 5.71
CA GLN A 99 27.39 -6.93 7.05
C GLN A 99 27.85 -8.24 7.70
N GLU A 100 27.08 -9.31 7.54
CA GLU A 100 27.45 -10.64 8.00
C GLU A 100 28.71 -11.15 7.28
N ALA A 101 28.81 -10.98 5.97
CA ALA A 101 30.00 -11.35 5.21
C ALA A 101 31.25 -10.53 5.62
N ASP A 102 31.08 -9.26 5.99
CA ASP A 102 32.17 -8.41 6.47
C ASP A 102 32.61 -8.81 7.89
N LEU A 103 31.66 -9.19 8.76
CA LEU A 103 31.96 -9.77 10.08
C LEU A 103 32.65 -11.13 9.99
N ASP A 104 32.26 -11.97 9.02
CA ASP A 104 32.85 -13.29 8.82
C ASP A 104 34.29 -13.22 8.31
N LYS A 105 34.69 -12.17 7.60
CA LYS A 105 36.10 -11.96 7.22
C LYS A 105 37.03 -11.73 8.42
N LEU A 106 36.47 -11.28 9.54
CA LEU A 106 37.19 -11.03 10.79
C LEU A 106 37.20 -12.24 11.73
N ARG A 107 36.46 -13.29 11.38
CA ARG A 107 36.44 -14.56 12.11
C ARG A 107 37.43 -15.54 11.50
N ASP A 108 38.05 -16.34 12.35
CA ASP A 108 38.83 -17.50 11.92
C ASP A 108 37.94 -18.73 11.67
N GLU A 109 38.56 -19.88 11.38
CA GLU A 109 37.85 -21.13 11.07
C GLU A 109 37.01 -21.66 12.24
N ASP A 110 37.34 -21.27 13.47
CA ASP A 110 36.62 -21.65 14.69
C ASP A 110 35.51 -20.63 15.04
N GLY A 111 35.40 -19.55 14.26
CA GLY A 111 34.45 -18.46 14.48
C GLY A 111 34.93 -17.41 15.48
N ASP A 112 36.19 -17.49 15.92
CA ASP A 112 36.81 -16.57 16.86
C ASP A 112 37.38 -15.36 16.13
N VAL A 113 37.40 -14.21 16.81
CA VAL A 113 37.98 -12.97 16.30
C VAL A 113 39.33 -12.77 16.95
N ALA A 114 40.38 -12.49 16.18
CA ALA A 114 41.69 -12.24 16.76
C ALA A 114 41.68 -10.95 17.61
N SER A 115 42.37 -10.93 18.77
CA SER A 115 42.42 -9.75 19.67
C SER A 115 42.81 -8.44 19.00
N LYS A 116 43.59 -8.49 17.92
CA LYS A 116 43.98 -7.32 17.11
C LYS A 116 42.84 -6.75 16.26
N ASP A 117 41.87 -7.58 15.90
CA ASP A 117 40.76 -7.26 15.00
C ASP A 117 39.45 -7.05 15.80
N PHE A 118 39.45 -7.32 17.11
CA PHE A 118 38.30 -7.15 18.00
C PHE A 118 37.72 -5.72 17.96
N GLY A 119 38.55 -4.68 17.85
CA GLY A 119 38.05 -3.30 17.78
C GLY A 119 37.27 -3.01 16.48
N GLU A 120 37.72 -3.60 15.37
CA GLU A 120 37.05 -3.48 14.07
C GLU A 120 35.77 -4.32 14.04
N TRP A 121 35.81 -5.52 14.60
CA TRP A 121 34.63 -6.38 14.75
C TRP A 121 33.59 -5.78 15.69
N ASP A 122 34.01 -5.18 16.81
CA ASP A 122 33.11 -4.53 17.78
C ASP A 122 32.45 -3.29 17.16
N SER A 123 33.20 -2.51 16.38
CA SER A 123 32.64 -1.41 15.57
C SER A 123 31.68 -1.94 14.50
N LEU A 124 32.01 -2.94 13.68
CA LEU A 124 31.07 -3.46 12.68
C LEU A 124 29.82 -4.14 13.27
N ARG A 125 29.94 -4.70 14.49
CA ARG A 125 28.85 -5.38 15.21
C ARG A 125 27.93 -4.41 15.93
N TYR A 126 28.46 -3.32 16.49
CA TYR A 126 27.69 -2.36 17.31
C TYR A 126 27.52 -0.97 16.69
N ASP A 127 28.42 -0.53 15.80
CA ASP A 127 28.15 0.50 14.79
C ASP A 127 27.50 -0.15 13.57
N ALA A 128 26.31 -0.73 13.76
CA ALA A 128 25.35 -0.75 12.66
C ALA A 128 25.15 0.72 12.27
N HIS A 129 25.83 1.17 11.21
CA HIS A 129 26.05 2.56 10.84
C HIS A 129 24.78 3.38 11.09
N PRO A 130 24.62 4.03 12.26
CA PRO A 130 23.29 4.48 12.67
C PRO A 130 22.80 5.57 11.71
N GLU A 131 23.74 6.32 11.13
CA GLU A 131 23.48 7.33 10.11
C GLU A 131 23.12 6.71 8.76
N GLN A 132 23.85 5.69 8.26
CA GLN A 132 23.52 5.06 6.97
C GLN A 132 22.25 4.21 7.06
N ASP A 133 22.09 3.42 8.13
CA ASP A 133 20.91 2.62 8.37
C ASP A 133 19.68 3.51 8.62
N SER A 134 19.83 4.65 9.32
CA SER A 134 18.74 5.61 9.54
C SER A 134 18.41 6.44 8.30
N GLU A 135 19.40 6.90 7.52
CA GLU A 135 19.17 7.62 6.26
C GLU A 135 18.46 6.73 5.24
N MET A 136 18.79 5.45 5.25
CA MET A 136 18.24 4.48 4.32
C MET A 136 16.88 3.93 4.79
N LEU A 137 16.67 3.73 6.09
CA LEU A 137 15.33 3.56 6.66
C LEU A 137 14.46 4.80 6.38
N GLY A 138 15.03 6.01 6.48
CA GLY A 138 14.39 7.25 6.11
C GLY A 138 14.01 7.31 4.63
N THR A 139 14.84 6.74 3.75
CA THR A 139 14.55 6.59 2.31
C THR A 139 13.41 5.60 2.06
N VAL A 140 13.42 4.46 2.77
CA VAL A 140 12.34 3.46 2.72
C VAL A 140 11.02 4.04 3.22
N VAL A 141 11.04 4.71 4.38
CA VAL A 141 9.88 5.40 4.95
C VAL A 141 9.40 6.49 3.99
N SER A 142 10.28 7.32 3.43
CA SER A 142 9.92 8.34 2.45
C SER A 142 9.30 7.76 1.17
N ARG A 143 9.77 6.59 0.72
CA ARG A 143 9.16 5.87 -0.41
C ARG A 143 7.78 5.32 -0.04
N MET A 144 7.63 4.73 1.13
CA MET A 144 6.33 4.27 1.65
C MET A 144 5.34 5.43 1.81
N GLU A 145 5.78 6.56 2.36
CA GLU A 145 4.97 7.77 2.49
C GLU A 145 4.56 8.33 1.13
N LYS A 146 5.44 8.31 0.12
CA LYS A 146 5.08 8.71 -1.26
C LYS A 146 4.09 7.76 -1.92
N LEU A 147 4.14 6.47 -1.59
CA LEU A 147 3.17 5.49 -2.08
C LEU A 147 1.81 5.63 -1.38
N LEU A 148 1.82 6.00 -0.11
CA LEU A 148 0.61 6.21 0.70
C LEU A 148 0.04 7.63 0.57
N ALA A 149 0.81 8.58 0.02
CA ALA A 149 0.35 9.94 -0.23
C ALA A 149 -0.70 9.90 -1.35
N PRO A 150 -1.88 10.55 -1.16
CA PRO A 150 -2.86 10.69 -2.22
C PRO A 150 -2.19 11.36 -3.41
N SER A 151 -2.32 10.76 -4.59
CA SER A 151 -1.76 11.30 -5.83
C SER A 151 -2.49 12.59 -6.19
N GLY A 152 -2.06 13.72 -5.60
CA GLY A 152 -2.67 15.01 -5.79
C GLY A 152 -1.84 16.12 -5.16
N GLY A 153 -0.83 16.61 -5.89
CA GLY A 153 0.01 17.70 -5.43
C GLY A 153 1.07 18.19 -6.41
N ALA A 154 0.67 18.48 -7.67
CA ALA A 154 1.18 19.53 -8.57
C ALA A 154 0.77 19.24 -10.02
#